data_AF-A0A535DPA9-F1
#
_entry.id   AF-A0A535DPA9-F1
#
_cell.length_a   1.000
_cell.length_b   1.000
_cell.length_c   1.000
_cell.angle_alpha   90.00
_cell.angle_beta   90.00
_cell.angle_gamma   90.00
#
_symmetry.space_group_name_H-M   'P 1'
#
loop_
_entity.id
_entity.type
_entity.pdbx_description
1 polymer ?
#
loop_
_entity_poly.entity_id
_entity_poly.type
_entity_poly.pdbx_seq_one_letter_code
_entity_poly.pdbx_strand_id
1 'polypeptide(L)'
;MPKLSSRIRWALRWSVREHQLRRAPCTLVALTDTNGLYGAVRFWNAAKDAGIRPLYGAEIQTLDFGHLVLIARDRIGWRSLCRTISAAQLAGEKTKPRATLALIAENAEGLFALTGCAYGAVPRAMRGGDVDAAREALSRLAGIFGERCYVELSDHL
;
A
#
# COMPACT_ATOMS: atom_id res chain seq x y z
N MET A 1 -24.86 -24.92 -28.22
CA MET A 1 -24.10 -23.69 -27.90
C MET A 1 -25.02 -22.71 -27.19
N PRO A 2 -24.99 -22.59 -25.85
CA PRO A 2 -25.70 -21.55 -25.13
C PRO A 2 -24.77 -20.51 -24.52
N LYS A 3 -25.23 -19.26 -24.57
CA LYS A 3 -24.63 -18.04 -24.03
C LYS A 3 -24.59 -18.08 -22.50
N LEU A 4 -23.50 -17.62 -21.88
CA LEU A 4 -23.49 -17.20 -20.48
C LEU A 4 -23.37 -15.67 -20.40
N SER A 5 -24.24 -15.11 -19.57
CA SER A 5 -24.56 -13.70 -19.39
C SER A 5 -23.47 -12.88 -18.70
N SER A 6 -23.49 -11.59 -18.99
CA SER A 6 -22.95 -10.49 -18.17
C SER A 6 -23.12 -10.71 -16.67
N ARG A 7 -22.02 -10.86 -15.92
CA ARG A 7 -21.95 -10.57 -14.48
C ARG A 7 -20.48 -10.55 -14.03
N ILE A 8 -20.10 -9.37 -13.52
CA ILE A 8 -19.13 -9.15 -12.45
C ILE A 8 -17.65 -9.04 -12.88
N ARG A 9 -17.23 -7.77 -13.00
CA ARG A 9 -15.84 -7.29 -13.03
C ARG A 9 -15.49 -6.88 -11.58
N TRP A 10 -14.65 -7.63 -10.87
CA TRP A 10 -14.02 -7.26 -9.58
C TRP A 10 -12.61 -7.87 -9.52
N ALA A 11 -11.56 -7.04 -9.58
CA ALA A 11 -10.74 -6.58 -8.45
C ALA A 11 -9.58 -7.53 -8.07
N LEU A 12 -8.35 -7.08 -8.32
CA LEU A 12 -7.11 -7.64 -7.77
C LEU A 12 -7.14 -7.49 -6.25
N ARG A 13 -7.66 -8.52 -5.58
CA ARG A 13 -7.72 -8.66 -4.12
C ARG A 13 -7.24 -10.07 -3.81
N TRP A 14 -6.08 -10.18 -3.16
CA TRP A 14 -5.55 -11.39 -2.51
C TRP A 14 -5.87 -12.74 -3.18
N SER A 15 -5.09 -13.10 -4.19
CA SER A 15 -4.92 -14.51 -4.59
C SER A 15 -3.49 -14.73 -5.08
N VAL A 16 -2.49 -14.35 -4.29
CA VAL A 16 -1.23 -15.09 -4.34
C VAL A 16 -1.52 -16.42 -3.66
N ARG A 17 -2.09 -17.36 -4.42
CA ARG A 17 -2.10 -18.77 -4.00
C ARG A 17 -0.63 -19.14 -3.82
N GLU A 18 -0.26 -19.85 -2.76
CA GLU A 18 1.14 -20.21 -2.44
C GLU A 18 1.95 -20.72 -3.67
N HIS A 19 1.27 -21.35 -4.63
CA HIS A 19 1.84 -21.79 -5.90
C HIS A 19 2.42 -20.67 -6.78
N GLN A 20 1.95 -19.43 -6.66
CA GLN A 20 2.42 -18.30 -7.47
C GLN A 20 3.76 -17.76 -6.99
N LEU A 21 4.02 -17.76 -5.67
CA LEU A 21 5.33 -17.39 -5.13
C LEU A 21 6.41 -18.37 -5.62
N ARG A 22 6.14 -19.67 -5.62
CA ARG A 22 7.10 -20.69 -6.07
C ARG A 22 7.51 -20.57 -7.54
N ARG A 23 6.73 -19.86 -8.37
CA ARG A 23 6.99 -19.68 -9.82
C ARG A 23 7.41 -18.26 -10.17
N ALA A 24 7.49 -17.37 -9.18
CA ALA A 24 7.81 -15.98 -9.43
C ALA A 24 9.32 -15.85 -9.74
N PRO A 25 9.72 -15.20 -10.84
CA PRO A 25 11.13 -15.00 -11.17
C PRO A 25 11.83 -13.96 -10.29
N CYS A 26 11.17 -13.48 -9.23
CA CYS A 26 11.66 -12.40 -8.37
C CYS A 26 12.24 -12.93 -7.05
N THR A 27 13.35 -12.34 -6.61
CA THR A 27 14.02 -12.67 -5.34
C THR A 27 13.39 -11.99 -4.12
N LEU A 28 12.45 -11.07 -4.36
CA LEU A 28 11.86 -10.17 -3.37
C LEU A 28 10.40 -9.90 -3.72
N VAL A 29 9.51 -9.96 -2.74
CA VAL A 29 8.08 -9.62 -2.90
C VAL A 29 7.62 -8.81 -1.70
N ALA A 30 6.83 -7.75 -1.94
CA ALA A 30 6.20 -6.96 -0.88
C ALA A 30 4.74 -7.36 -0.67
N LEU A 31 4.33 -7.51 0.58
CA LEU A 31 2.91 -7.58 0.96
C LEU A 31 2.44 -6.19 1.36
N THR A 32 1.35 -5.71 0.75
CA THR A 32 0.74 -4.41 1.04
C THR A 32 -0.77 -4.56 1.27
N ASP A 33 -1.15 -5.12 2.41
CA ASP A 33 -2.56 -5.29 2.77
C ASP A 33 -3.25 -3.93 3.00
N THR A 34 -4.56 -3.86 2.80
CA THR A 34 -5.33 -2.64 3.04
C THR A 34 -5.52 -2.38 4.53
N ASN A 35 -5.07 -1.21 5.00
CA ASN A 35 -5.27 -0.68 6.35
C ASN A 35 -4.82 -1.59 7.51
N GLY A 36 -3.90 -2.51 7.24
CA GLY A 36 -3.50 -3.52 8.22
C GLY A 36 -2.33 -4.37 7.75
N LEU A 37 -1.99 -5.36 8.57
CA LEU A 37 -0.91 -6.33 8.35
C LEU A 37 -1.43 -7.77 8.50
N TYR A 38 -2.69 -7.99 8.11
CA TYR A 38 -3.44 -9.20 8.43
C TYR A 38 -2.81 -10.47 7.84
N GLY A 39 -2.19 -10.36 6.67
CA GLY A 39 -1.52 -11.43 5.97
C GLY A 39 -0.05 -11.61 6.35
N ALA A 40 0.55 -10.74 7.19
CA ALA A 40 2.00 -10.68 7.35
C ALA A 40 2.64 -12.01 7.81
N VAL A 41 2.05 -12.69 8.80
CA VAL A 41 2.58 -13.96 9.32
C VAL A 41 2.45 -15.08 8.29
N ARG A 42 1.32 -15.15 7.58
CA ARG A 42 1.09 -16.15 6.53
C ARG A 42 2.03 -15.93 5.35
N PHE A 43 2.22 -14.66 4.97
CA PHE A 43 3.14 -14.26 3.91
C PHE A 43 4.59 -14.58 4.26
N TRP A 44 5.01 -14.36 5.50
CA TRP A 44 6.35 -14.75 5.97
C TRP A 44 6.61 -16.25 5.75
N ASN A 45 5.68 -17.10 6.21
CA ASN A 45 5.83 -18.55 6.08
C ASN A 45 5.90 -18.97 4.60
N ALA A 46 4.98 -18.45 3.76
CA ALA A 46 4.96 -18.78 2.34
C ALA A 46 6.20 -18.27 1.58
N ALA A 47 6.68 -17.06 1.88
CA ALA A 47 7.88 -16.50 1.27
C ALA A 47 9.13 -17.30 1.68
N LYS A 48 9.23 -17.68 2.96
CA LYS A 48 10.30 -18.53 3.48
C LYS A 48 10.33 -19.89 2.78
N ASP A 49 9.18 -20.56 2.65
CA ASP A 49 9.07 -21.87 2.00
C ASP A 49 9.35 -21.84 0.49
N ALA A 50 9.24 -20.65 -0.12
CA ALA A 50 9.56 -20.39 -1.51
C ALA A 50 11.00 -19.86 -1.73
N GLY A 51 11.77 -19.61 -0.66
CA GLY A 51 13.10 -19.01 -0.77
C GLY A 51 13.10 -17.55 -1.25
N ILE A 52 11.97 -16.85 -1.10
CA ILE A 52 11.78 -15.45 -1.52
C ILE A 52 11.95 -14.54 -0.31
N ARG A 53 12.65 -13.41 -0.49
CA ARG A 53 12.79 -12.39 0.54
C ARG A 53 11.48 -11.60 0.68
N PRO A 54 10.82 -11.56 1.84
CA PRO A 54 9.62 -10.76 2.01
C PRO A 54 9.97 -9.32 2.39
N LEU A 55 9.21 -8.37 1.82
CA LEU A 55 9.05 -7.01 2.33
C LEU A 55 7.64 -6.83 2.86
N TYR A 56 7.50 -5.95 3.84
CA TYR A 56 6.22 -5.68 4.46
C TYR A 56 5.83 -4.23 4.31
N GLY A 57 4.58 -4.03 3.96
CA GLY A 57 3.95 -2.73 3.82
C GLY A 57 2.45 -2.82 4.04
N ALA A 58 1.78 -1.70 3.81
CA ALA A 58 0.33 -1.61 3.80
C ALA A 58 -0.12 -0.51 2.84
N GLU A 59 -1.25 -0.72 2.18
CA GLU A 59 -2.00 0.36 1.53
C GLU A 59 -2.87 1.02 2.61
N ILE A 60 -2.51 2.24 3.01
CA ILE A 60 -3.24 3.03 3.99
C ILE A 60 -4.20 3.97 3.28
N GLN A 61 -5.48 3.83 3.57
CA GLN A 61 -6.54 4.72 3.13
C GLN A 61 -6.64 5.86 4.13
N THR A 62 -6.16 7.03 3.74
CA THR A 62 -6.23 8.22 4.60
C THR A 62 -7.55 8.95 4.42
N LEU A 63 -8.00 9.63 5.47
CA LEU A 63 -9.21 10.44 5.46
C LEU A 63 -9.05 11.73 4.62
N ASP A 64 -7.82 12.23 4.50
CA ASP A 64 -7.51 13.58 4.01
C ASP A 64 -6.56 13.62 2.80
N PHE A 65 -6.04 12.46 2.36
CA PHE A 65 -4.99 12.40 1.34
C PHE A 65 -5.15 11.23 0.35
N GLY A 66 -6.22 10.44 0.44
CA GLY A 66 -6.43 9.25 -0.39
C GLY A 66 -5.57 8.06 0.02
N HIS A 67 -5.36 7.13 -0.91
CA HIS A 67 -4.60 5.90 -0.64
C HIS A 67 -3.10 6.14 -0.78
N LEU A 68 -2.32 5.57 0.14
CA LEU A 68 -0.86 5.64 0.14
C LEU A 68 -0.29 4.26 0.45
N VAL A 69 0.72 3.83 -0.29
CA VAL A 69 1.43 2.57 0.01
C VAL A 69 2.66 2.88 0.84
N LEU A 70 2.75 2.29 2.03
CA LEU A 70 3.90 2.42 2.92
C LEU A 70 4.64 1.09 2.98
N ILE A 71 5.95 1.10 2.83
CA ILE A 71 6.81 -0.10 2.91
C ILE A 71 7.86 0.11 3.99
N ALA A 72 7.98 -0.85 4.91
CA ALA A 72 9.01 -0.86 5.93
C ALA A 72 10.39 -1.20 5.32
N ARG A 73 11.33 -0.26 5.39
CA ARG A 73 12.73 -0.47 4.93
C ARG A 73 13.50 -1.39 5.86
N ASP A 74 13.24 -1.26 7.15
CA ASP A 74 14.00 -1.88 8.24
C ASP A 74 13.11 -2.09 9.48
N ARG A 75 13.72 -2.50 10.61
CA ARG A 75 12.99 -2.72 11.88
C ARG A 75 12.39 -1.45 12.46
N ILE A 76 12.97 -0.28 12.17
CA ILE A 76 12.41 1.01 12.59
C ILE A 76 11.15 1.28 11.76
N GLY A 77 11.26 1.10 10.43
CA GLY A 77 10.13 1.17 9.51
C GLY A 77 8.98 0.23 9.89
N TRP A 78 9.27 -1.00 10.28
CA TRP A 78 8.25 -1.94 10.74
C TRP A 78 7.51 -1.43 11.99
N ARG A 79 8.25 -0.91 12.99
CA ARG A 79 7.64 -0.33 14.19
C ARG A 79 6.79 0.89 13.86
N SER A 80 7.30 1.76 12.98
CA SER A 80 6.59 2.91 12.45
C SER A 80 5.27 2.53 11.78
N LEU A 81 5.31 1.54 10.88
CA LEU A 81 4.12 1.01 10.20
C LEU A 81 3.10 0.45 11.19
N CYS A 82 3.55 -0.35 12.17
CA CYS A 82 2.68 -0.87 13.22
C CYS A 82 2.05 0.25 14.05
N ARG A 83 2.82 1.28 14.45
CA ARG A 83 2.29 2.42 15.20
C ARG A 83 1.24 3.19 14.41
N THR A 84 1.49 3.51 13.15
CA THR A 84 0.52 4.17 12.26
C THR A 84 -0.79 3.37 12.19
N ILE A 85 -0.69 2.07 11.93
CA ILE A 85 -1.87 1.20 11.79
C ILE A 85 -2.61 1.07 13.12
N SER A 86 -1.91 0.80 14.22
CA SER A 86 -2.52 0.69 15.55
C SER A 86 -3.21 1.99 15.97
N ALA A 87 -2.57 3.14 15.78
CA ALA A 87 -3.16 4.43 16.11
C ALA A 87 -4.40 4.73 15.26
N ALA A 88 -4.36 4.46 13.96
CA ALA A 88 -5.50 4.63 13.07
C ALA A 88 -6.68 3.73 13.45
N GLN A 89 -6.41 2.48 13.84
CA GLN A 89 -7.44 1.53 14.28
C GLN A 89 -8.04 1.93 15.63
N LEU A 90 -7.22 2.40 16.59
CA LEU A 90 -7.68 2.88 17.90
C LEU A 90 -8.52 4.15 17.80
N ALA A 91 -8.19 5.05 16.88
CA ALA A 91 -8.96 6.26 16.64
C ALA A 91 -10.27 6.01 15.87
N GLY A 92 -10.40 4.85 15.23
CA GLY A 92 -11.53 4.51 14.36
C GLY A 92 -12.53 3.55 14.97
N GLU A 93 -13.45 3.08 14.12
CA GLU A 93 -14.36 1.98 14.42
C GLU A 93 -13.82 0.69 13.80
N LYS A 94 -14.37 -0.46 14.22
CA LYS A 94 -14.07 -1.74 13.59
C LYS A 94 -14.25 -1.62 12.06
N THR A 95 -13.23 -2.02 11.31
CA THR A 95 -13.15 -1.94 9.83
C THR A 95 -13.06 -0.54 9.22
N LYS A 96 -13.06 0.52 10.04
CA LYS A 96 -12.98 1.92 9.60
C LYS A 96 -11.87 2.67 10.35
N PRO A 97 -10.59 2.32 10.10
CA PRO A 97 -9.49 3.03 10.72
C PRO A 97 -9.46 4.48 10.27
N ARG A 98 -9.06 5.38 11.17
CA ARG A 98 -8.96 6.83 10.92
C ARG A 98 -7.49 7.21 10.77
N ALA A 99 -6.91 6.91 9.62
CA ALA A 99 -5.57 7.36 9.26
C ALA A 99 -5.62 8.76 8.63
N THR A 100 -4.73 9.65 9.03
CA THR A 100 -4.51 10.95 8.37
C THR A 100 -3.08 11.02 7.86
N LEU A 101 -2.80 11.92 6.91
CA LEU A 101 -1.42 12.15 6.49
C LEU A 101 -0.55 12.63 7.67
N ALA A 102 -1.11 13.42 8.59
CA ALA A 102 -0.40 13.89 9.79
C ALA A 102 0.05 12.72 10.68
N LEU A 103 -0.83 11.75 10.96
CA LEU A 103 -0.49 10.56 11.74
C LEU A 103 0.62 9.73 11.08
N ILE A 104 0.61 9.66 9.73
CA ILE A 104 1.66 9.01 8.96
C ILE A 104 2.98 9.77 9.09
N ALA A 105 2.95 11.10 9.00
CA ALA A 105 4.13 11.94 9.13
C ALA A 105 4.82 11.79 10.49
N GLU A 106 4.05 11.72 11.58
CA GLU A 106 4.54 11.46 12.95
C GLU A 106 5.28 10.12 13.08
N ASN A 107 4.99 9.17 12.17
CA ASN A 107 5.55 7.82 12.17
C ASN A 107 6.28 7.51 10.86
N ALA A 108 6.85 8.50 10.16
CA ALA A 108 7.44 8.29 8.84
C ALA A 108 8.83 7.62 8.87
N GLU A 109 9.47 7.50 10.03
CA GLU A 109 10.84 7.01 10.14
C GLU A 109 10.97 5.55 9.66
N GLY A 110 11.97 5.29 8.80
CA GLY A 110 12.23 3.96 8.25
C GLY A 110 11.22 3.47 7.21
N LEU A 111 10.27 4.31 6.78
CA LEU A 111 9.30 3.99 5.73
C LEU A 111 9.73 4.52 4.37
N PHE A 112 9.45 3.73 3.32
CA PHE A 112 9.26 4.20 1.96
C PHE A 112 7.77 4.49 1.72
N ALA A 113 7.47 5.47 0.86
CA ALA A 113 6.12 5.77 0.43
C ALA A 113 6.02 5.71 -1.10
N LEU A 114 4.99 5.04 -1.60
CA LEU A 114 4.58 5.12 -3.01
C LEU A 114 3.32 5.97 -3.09
N THR A 115 3.16 6.74 -4.17
CA THR A 115 2.01 7.65 -4.38
C THR A 115 0.64 6.96 -4.40
N GLY A 116 0.61 5.64 -4.42
CA GLY A 116 -0.58 4.82 -4.30
C GLY A 116 -1.25 4.52 -5.64
N CYS A 117 -2.30 3.71 -5.55
CA CYS A 117 -3.12 3.29 -6.68
C CYS A 117 -3.97 4.45 -7.23
N ALA A 118 -4.93 4.16 -8.11
CA ALA A 118 -5.84 5.14 -8.71
C ALA A 118 -6.62 6.04 -7.71
N TYR A 119 -6.67 5.67 -6.42
CA TYR A 119 -7.30 6.42 -5.34
C TYR A 119 -6.30 7.22 -4.47
N GLY A 120 -5.02 7.27 -4.82
CA GLY A 120 -4.04 8.18 -4.20
C GLY A 120 -4.24 9.63 -4.65
N ALA A 121 -3.80 10.60 -3.83
CA ALA A 121 -3.96 12.03 -4.15
C ALA A 121 -3.32 12.41 -5.49
N VAL A 122 -2.06 11.98 -5.74
CA VAL A 122 -1.31 12.29 -6.96
C VAL A 122 -1.99 11.71 -8.22
N PRO A 123 -2.24 10.38 -8.33
CA PRO A 123 -2.87 9.83 -9.53
C PRO A 123 -4.31 10.30 -9.74
N ARG A 124 -5.06 10.59 -8.66
CA ARG A 124 -6.41 11.17 -8.77
C ARG A 124 -6.36 12.57 -9.40
N ALA A 125 -5.48 13.44 -8.92
CA ALA A 125 -5.32 14.79 -9.45
C ALA A 125 -4.85 14.77 -10.92
N MET A 126 -3.85 13.94 -11.23
CA MET A 126 -3.36 13.75 -12.61
C MET A 126 -4.46 13.27 -13.56
N ARG A 127 -5.31 12.33 -13.13
CA ARG A 127 -6.45 11.86 -13.93
C ARG A 127 -7.50 12.95 -14.15
N GLY A 128 -7.66 13.86 -13.19
CA GLY A 128 -8.52 15.03 -13.31
C GLY A 128 -7.95 16.15 -14.19
N GLY A 129 -6.71 16.02 -14.67
CA GLY A 129 -6.02 17.08 -15.42
C GLY A 129 -5.46 18.20 -14.54
N ASP A 130 -5.52 18.05 -13.21
CA ASP A 130 -5.06 19.06 -12.24
C ASP A 130 -3.60 18.79 -11.86
N VAL A 131 -2.69 19.31 -12.69
CA VAL A 131 -1.25 19.14 -12.52
C VAL A 131 -0.73 19.87 -11.28
N ASP A 132 -1.34 20.99 -10.90
CA ASP A 132 -0.92 21.77 -9.74
C ASP A 132 -1.28 21.03 -8.44
N ALA A 133 -2.50 20.49 -8.33
CA ALA A 133 -2.88 19.65 -7.19
C ALA A 133 -2.02 18.37 -7.11
N ALA A 134 -1.66 17.76 -8.24
CA ALA A 134 -0.78 16.60 -8.27
C ALA A 134 0.64 16.96 -7.76
N ARG A 135 1.16 18.12 -8.17
CA ARG A 135 2.46 18.63 -7.72
C ARG A 135 2.43 18.95 -6.23
N GLU A 136 1.37 19.58 -5.73
CA GLU A 136 1.21 19.89 -4.31
C GLU A 136 1.17 18.60 -3.47
N ALA A 137 0.38 17.61 -3.88
CA ALA A 137 0.32 16.31 -3.21
C ALA A 137 1.70 15.63 -3.19
N LEU A 138 2.41 15.59 -4.33
CA LEU A 138 3.75 15.01 -4.39
C LEU A 138 4.74 15.78 -3.50
N SER A 139 4.63 17.11 -3.44
CA SER A 139 5.48 17.96 -2.60
C SER A 139 5.25 17.70 -1.11
N ARG A 140 3.99 17.48 -0.69
CA ARG A 140 3.66 17.08 0.68
C ARG A 140 4.28 15.72 1.05
N LEU A 141 4.21 14.74 0.15
CA LEU A 141 4.85 13.44 0.37
C LEU A 141 6.39 13.57 0.41
N ALA A 142 6.98 14.32 -0.52
CA ALA A 142 8.41 14.57 -0.55
C ALA A 142 8.89 15.30 0.72
N GLY A 143 8.10 16.23 1.26
CA GLY A 143 8.40 16.89 2.53
C GLY A 143 8.43 15.95 3.75
N ILE A 144 7.63 14.89 3.73
CA ILE A 144 7.56 13.89 4.82
C ILE A 144 8.64 12.80 4.66
N PHE A 145 8.79 12.27 3.46
CA PHE A 145 9.60 11.07 3.20
C PHE A 145 10.98 11.38 2.61
N GLY A 146 11.18 12.57 2.03
CA GLY A 146 12.40 12.93 1.31
C GLY A 146 12.63 12.00 0.11
N GLU A 147 13.87 11.53 -0.04
CA GLU A 147 14.29 10.55 -1.06
C GLU A 147 13.59 9.17 -0.95
N ARG A 148 12.79 8.97 0.10
CA ARG A 148 12.02 7.73 0.32
C ARG A 148 10.62 7.78 -0.29
N CYS A 149 10.29 8.86 -1.02
CA CYS A 149 9.05 9.01 -1.77
C CYS A 149 9.25 8.59 -3.23
N TYR A 150 8.39 7.70 -3.73
CA TYR A 150 8.43 7.20 -5.10
C TYR A 150 7.08 7.39 -5.78
N VAL A 151 7.10 7.72 -7.07
CA VAL A 151 5.89 7.74 -7.91
C VAL A 151 5.57 6.31 -8.32
N GLU A 152 4.35 5.88 -8.02
CA GLU A 152 3.83 4.57 -8.41
C GLU A 152 3.30 4.62 -9.84
N LEU A 153 3.80 3.72 -10.69
CA LEU A 153 3.31 3.51 -12.05
C LEU A 153 2.76 2.10 -12.15
N SER A 154 1.49 2.00 -12.51
CA SER A 154 0.79 0.73 -12.73
C SER A 154 0.08 0.79 -14.08
N ASP A 155 0.32 -0.22 -14.92
CA ASP A 155 -0.41 -0.42 -16.16
C ASP A 155 -1.32 -1.65 -16.01
N HIS A 156 -2.60 -1.46 -16.31
CA HIS A 156 -3.62 -2.51 -16.23
C HIS A 156 -4.03 -2.86 -17.66
N LEU A 157 -3.38 -3.88 -18.22
CA LEU A 157 -3.75 -4.47 -19.52
C LEU A 157 -5.09 -5.20 -19.46
#